data_AF-A0A7S0J6V7-F1
#
_entry.id   AF-A0A7S0J6V7-F1
#
_cell.length_a   1.000
_cell.length_b   1.000
_cell.length_c   1.000
_cell.angle_alpha   90.00
_cell.angle_beta   90.00
_cell.angle_gamma   90.00
#
_symmetry.space_group_name_H-M   'P 1'
#
loop_
_entity.id
_entity.type
_entity.pdbx_description
1 polymer ?
#
loop_
_entity_poly.entity_id
_entity_poly.type
_entity_poly.pdbx_seq_one_letter_code
_entity_poly.pdbx_strand_id
1 'polypeptide(L)'
;TAICTPTPELKPGETGRRGLRIDWKPITRDCIFYTYSIGSMIYVIKDGWINLFESIFLVVGYVVYVVFMALWTPYIRPFLVGNEPQRLEEEREEKEEKEEEEDADDGQDSPLLKAIARPLFLLFELSIPNCSEPRNKHRYLITFTMSILWIGVLSYFMTTWASKLGCLWGIHPAVMGVTVLAAGTSVPDAIGSLLVARDGQGDMAVSNAIGSNVFDILLGLGLPWALANLIKGEEVPVDTDGLLPLSVLLMLTLVAVYAGIFLSGFVLTKSIGVFFFVLYFLFVAYSLLHDFHKIPF
;
A
#
# COMPACT_ATOMS: atom_id res chain seq x y z
N THR A 1 10.89 -40.38 5.62
CA THR A 1 11.53 -39.57 6.68
C THR A 1 12.57 -38.69 6.01
N ALA A 2 12.15 -37.54 5.48
CA ALA A 2 13.07 -36.59 4.83
C ALA A 2 13.62 -35.67 5.92
N ILE A 3 14.91 -35.80 6.20
CA ILE A 3 15.62 -35.05 7.23
C ILE A 3 15.82 -33.63 6.70
N CYS A 4 15.19 -32.65 7.36
CA CYS A 4 15.49 -31.23 7.17
C CYS A 4 16.95 -30.99 7.55
N THR A 5 17.77 -30.61 6.58
CA THR A 5 19.07 -29.99 6.85
C THR A 5 18.82 -28.60 7.45
N PRO A 6 19.44 -28.25 8.59
CA PRO A 6 19.34 -26.90 9.14
C PRO A 6 19.98 -25.90 8.18
N THR A 7 19.27 -24.81 7.92
CA THR A 7 19.81 -23.60 7.29
C THR A 7 21.00 -23.10 8.13
N PRO A 8 22.15 -22.78 7.52
CA PRO A 8 23.31 -22.33 8.28
C PRO A 8 23.06 -20.94 8.88
N GLU A 9 23.25 -20.82 10.20
CA GLU A 9 23.31 -19.54 10.92
C GLU A 9 24.34 -18.61 10.26
N LEU A 10 23.89 -17.43 9.85
CA LEU A 10 24.74 -16.41 9.24
C LEU A 10 25.62 -15.73 10.30
N LYS A 11 26.94 -15.90 10.16
CA LYS A 11 27.93 -15.09 10.89
C LYS A 11 27.99 -13.66 10.32
N PRO A 12 28.04 -12.62 11.17
CA PRO A 12 28.20 -11.24 10.71
C PRO A 12 29.65 -11.02 10.29
N GLY A 13 29.94 -10.95 8.98
CA GLY A 13 31.29 -10.60 8.53
C GLY A 13 31.63 -10.70 7.05
N GLU A 14 30.89 -11.43 6.21
CA GLU A 14 31.31 -11.60 4.81
C GLU A 14 30.59 -10.65 3.86
N THR A 15 31.28 -9.57 3.51
CA THR A 15 30.91 -8.58 2.49
C THR A 15 31.34 -9.08 1.12
N GLY A 16 30.40 -9.69 0.39
CA GLY A 16 30.59 -10.05 -1.02
C GLY A 16 29.24 -10.25 -1.71
N ARG A 17 28.76 -9.22 -2.43
CA ARG A 17 27.52 -9.20 -3.22
C ARG A 17 26.26 -9.70 -2.49
N ARG A 18 25.87 -9.02 -1.40
CA ARG A 18 24.62 -9.33 -0.69
C ARG A 18 23.41 -8.82 -1.49
N GLY A 19 22.74 -9.72 -2.20
CA GLY A 19 21.36 -9.53 -2.63
C GLY A 19 20.42 -10.18 -1.62
N LEU A 20 19.23 -9.61 -1.46
CA LEU A 20 18.19 -10.12 -0.59
C LEU A 20 17.45 -11.26 -1.32
N ARG A 21 17.59 -12.49 -0.81
CA ARG A 21 16.87 -13.64 -1.38
C ARG A 21 15.41 -13.54 -0.96
N ILE A 22 14.52 -13.79 -1.90
CA ILE A 22 13.08 -13.74 -1.67
C ILE A 22 12.42 -15.05 -2.10
N ASP A 23 11.42 -15.51 -1.36
CA ASP A 23 10.57 -16.61 -1.79
C ASP A 23 9.60 -16.18 -2.89
N TRP A 24 9.53 -17.00 -3.92
CA TRP A 24 8.69 -16.71 -5.08
C TRP A 24 7.20 -16.91 -4.81
N LYS A 25 6.82 -17.78 -3.86
CA LYS A 25 5.40 -18.18 -3.66
C LYS A 25 4.51 -17.01 -3.24
N PRO A 26 4.85 -16.19 -2.22
CA PRO A 26 4.02 -15.06 -1.81
C PRO A 26 3.94 -14.01 -2.90
N ILE A 27 5.07 -13.70 -3.55
CA ILE A 27 5.10 -12.71 -4.63
C ILE A 27 4.19 -13.15 -5.78
N THR A 28 4.34 -14.38 -6.26
CA THR A 28 3.52 -14.87 -7.37
C THR A 28 2.04 -14.84 -7.01
N ARG A 29 1.68 -15.25 -5.78
CA ARG A 29 0.30 -15.16 -5.27
C ARG A 29 -0.22 -13.72 -5.30
N ASP A 30 0.55 -12.77 -4.77
CA ASP A 30 0.12 -11.37 -4.67
C ASP A 30 0.04 -10.70 -6.04
N CYS A 31 0.97 -11.01 -6.96
CA CYS A 31 0.88 -10.59 -8.36
C CYS A 31 -0.36 -11.15 -9.05
N ILE A 32 -0.77 -12.40 -8.76
CA ILE A 32 -2.00 -12.99 -9.31
C ILE A 32 -3.23 -12.23 -8.81
N PHE A 33 -3.32 -11.96 -7.51
CA PHE A 33 -4.44 -11.19 -6.94
C PHE A 33 -4.45 -9.75 -7.44
N TYR A 34 -3.28 -9.14 -7.60
CA TYR A 34 -3.17 -7.80 -8.16
C TYR A 34 -3.61 -7.78 -9.63
N THR A 35 -3.18 -8.76 -10.44
CA THR A 35 -3.67 -8.94 -11.81
C THR A 35 -5.20 -9.09 -11.86
N TYR A 36 -5.77 -9.90 -10.96
CA TYR A 36 -7.22 -10.05 -10.83
C TYR A 36 -7.91 -8.74 -10.47
N SER A 37 -7.36 -7.97 -9.53
CA SER A 37 -7.94 -6.68 -9.12
C SER A 37 -7.95 -5.66 -10.25
N ILE A 38 -6.85 -5.55 -11.00
CA ILE A 38 -6.75 -4.64 -12.15
C ILE A 38 -7.72 -5.08 -13.25
N GLY A 39 -7.81 -6.38 -13.53
CA GLY A 39 -8.77 -6.93 -14.50
C GLY A 39 -10.22 -6.67 -14.10
N SER A 40 -10.54 -6.80 -12.82
CA SER A 40 -11.87 -6.51 -12.26
C SER A 40 -12.21 -5.02 -12.38
N MET A 41 -11.24 -4.15 -12.11
CA MET A 41 -11.38 -2.70 -12.29
C MET A 41 -11.62 -2.32 -13.75
N ILE A 42 -10.84 -2.87 -14.69
CA ILE A 42 -11.02 -2.63 -16.13
C ILE A 42 -12.41 -3.08 -16.59
N TYR A 43 -12.88 -4.22 -16.09
CA TYR A 43 -14.22 -4.72 -16.40
C TYR A 43 -15.30 -3.74 -15.94
N VAL A 44 -15.21 -3.25 -14.69
CA VAL A 44 -16.19 -2.35 -14.06
C VAL A 44 -16.21 -0.95 -14.68
N ILE A 45 -15.09 -0.45 -15.20
CA ILE A 45 -15.00 0.92 -15.73
C ILE A 45 -15.34 0.99 -17.24
N LYS A 46 -15.45 -0.16 -17.92
CA LYS A 46 -15.50 -0.25 -19.39
C LYS A 46 -16.63 0.56 -20.03
N ASP A 47 -17.80 0.60 -19.42
CA ASP A 47 -19.00 1.26 -19.92
C ASP A 47 -19.14 2.71 -19.44
N GLY A 48 -18.27 3.16 -18.52
CA GLY A 48 -18.26 4.52 -17.96
C GLY A 48 -19.39 4.79 -16.96
N TRP A 49 -20.14 3.77 -16.56
CA TRP A 49 -21.24 3.89 -15.60
C TRP A 49 -21.13 2.77 -14.58
N ILE A 50 -20.91 3.13 -13.32
CA ILE A 50 -20.70 2.14 -12.27
C ILE A 50 -22.03 1.81 -11.61
N ASN A 51 -22.49 0.58 -11.85
CA ASN A 51 -23.67 0.02 -11.24
C ASN A 51 -23.41 -0.43 -9.78
N LEU A 52 -24.48 -0.57 -9.01
CA LEU A 52 -24.42 -1.14 -7.66
C LEU A 52 -23.84 -2.56 -7.67
N PHE A 53 -24.23 -3.40 -8.64
CA PHE A 53 -23.74 -4.77 -8.75
C PHE A 53 -22.24 -4.84 -9.05
N GLU A 54 -21.73 -3.96 -9.90
CA GLU A 54 -20.31 -3.86 -10.24
C GLU A 54 -19.48 -3.40 -9.05
N SER A 55 -20.01 -2.44 -8.28
CA SER A 55 -19.38 -1.98 -7.05
C SER A 55 -19.32 -3.08 -5.98
N ILE A 56 -20.43 -3.80 -5.78
CA ILE A 56 -20.50 -4.93 -4.85
C ILE A 56 -19.58 -6.07 -5.31
N PHE A 57 -19.46 -6.31 -6.62
CA PHE A 57 -18.55 -7.30 -7.17
C PHE A 57 -17.10 -7.04 -6.74
N LEU A 58 -16.63 -5.79 -6.78
CA LEU A 58 -15.29 -5.43 -6.29
C LEU A 58 -15.12 -5.70 -4.79
N VAL A 59 -16.10 -5.30 -3.97
CA VAL A 59 -16.08 -5.51 -2.51
C VAL A 59 -16.09 -7.00 -2.17
N VAL A 60 -16.92 -7.79 -2.84
CA VAL A 60 -16.97 -9.26 -2.69
C VAL A 60 -15.66 -9.89 -3.13
N GLY A 61 -15.07 -9.41 -4.23
CA GLY A 61 -13.73 -9.82 -4.67
C GLY A 61 -12.67 -9.61 -3.58
N TYR A 62 -12.70 -8.47 -2.88
CA TYR A 62 -11.80 -8.22 -1.74
C TYR A 62 -12.05 -9.18 -0.58
N VAL A 63 -13.32 -9.41 -0.21
CA VAL A 63 -13.66 -10.36 0.88
C VAL A 63 -13.18 -11.77 0.54
N VAL A 64 -13.35 -12.22 -0.71
CA VAL A 64 -12.85 -13.52 -1.17
C VAL A 64 -11.32 -13.58 -1.09
N TYR A 65 -10.63 -12.52 -1.50
CA TYR A 65 -9.18 -12.39 -1.34
C TYR A 65 -8.75 -12.51 0.14
N VAL A 66 -9.39 -11.77 1.05
CA VAL A 66 -9.08 -11.82 2.48
C VAL A 66 -9.34 -13.21 3.07
N VAL A 67 -10.47 -13.83 2.73
CA VAL A 67 -10.78 -15.20 3.18
C VAL A 67 -9.75 -16.20 2.66
N PHE A 68 -9.41 -16.11 1.37
CA PHE A 68 -8.35 -16.95 0.79
C PHE A 68 -7.03 -16.74 1.52
N MET A 69 -6.62 -15.49 1.75
CA MET A 69 -5.40 -15.15 2.47
C MET A 69 -5.41 -15.66 3.90
N ALA A 70 -6.53 -15.52 4.61
CA ALA A 70 -6.67 -16.02 5.98
C ALA A 70 -6.55 -17.55 6.04
N LEU A 71 -7.07 -18.27 5.05
CA LEU A 71 -6.95 -19.73 4.95
C LEU A 71 -5.55 -20.18 4.50
N TRP A 72 -4.89 -19.36 3.67
CA TRP A 72 -3.58 -19.65 3.08
C TRP A 72 -2.41 -19.32 4.01
N THR A 73 -2.55 -18.29 4.85
CA THR A 73 -1.49 -17.78 5.74
C THR A 73 -0.94 -18.87 6.68
N PRO A 74 -1.76 -19.70 7.36
CA PRO A 74 -1.25 -20.78 8.21
C PRO A 74 -0.40 -21.81 7.47
N TYR A 75 -0.63 -22.00 6.17
CA TYR A 75 0.11 -22.96 5.35
C TYR A 75 1.49 -22.44 4.93
N ILE A 76 1.60 -21.14 4.69
CA ILE A 76 2.83 -20.50 4.21
C ILE A 76 3.69 -19.94 5.35
N ARG A 77 3.10 -19.49 6.45
CA ARG A 77 3.84 -18.84 7.56
C ARG A 77 5.09 -19.62 8.02
N PRO A 78 5.03 -20.96 8.25
CA PRO A 78 6.21 -21.70 8.69
C PRO A 78 7.39 -21.65 7.70
N PHE A 79 7.13 -21.34 6.43
CA PHE A 79 8.16 -21.16 5.41
C PHE A 79 8.70 -19.74 5.36
N LEU A 80 7.88 -18.72 5.62
CA LEU A 80 8.29 -17.31 5.54
C LEU A 80 9.08 -16.84 6.75
N VAL A 81 8.65 -17.25 7.95
CA VAL A 81 9.18 -16.73 9.22
C VAL A 81 9.90 -17.82 10.01
N GLY A 82 9.92 -19.05 9.50
CA GLY A 82 10.34 -20.21 10.28
C GLY A 82 9.39 -20.44 11.46
N ASN A 83 9.95 -20.88 12.59
CA ASN A 83 9.21 -21.14 13.82
C ASN A 83 9.20 -19.94 14.79
N GLU A 84 9.48 -18.73 14.30
CA GLU A 84 9.38 -17.51 15.11
C GLU A 84 7.93 -17.38 15.65
N PRO A 85 7.75 -17.26 16.97
CA PRO A 85 6.44 -17.06 17.54
C PRO A 85 5.92 -15.68 17.11
N GLN A 86 4.74 -15.69 16.48
CA GLN A 86 3.94 -14.56 16.00
C GLN A 86 3.97 -13.27 16.86
N ARG A 87 4.08 -13.44 18.18
CA ARG A 87 4.19 -12.32 19.13
C ARG A 87 5.49 -11.52 19.00
N LEU A 88 6.61 -12.16 18.66
CA LEU A 88 7.88 -11.47 18.45
C LEU A 88 7.86 -10.65 17.17
N GLU A 89 7.13 -11.08 16.14
CA GLU A 89 6.88 -10.27 14.94
C GLU A 89 6.03 -9.06 15.29
N GLU A 90 4.89 -9.26 15.97
CA GLU A 90 4.03 -8.16 16.41
C GLU A 90 4.82 -7.17 17.30
N GLU A 91 5.67 -7.65 18.23
CA GLU A 91 6.53 -6.81 19.07
C GLU A 91 7.66 -6.12 18.28
N ARG A 92 8.00 -6.60 17.08
CA ARG A 92 9.03 -6.04 16.20
C ARG A 92 8.42 -5.00 15.26
N GLU A 93 7.28 -5.30 14.65
CA GLU A 93 6.46 -4.36 13.90
C GLU A 93 6.05 -3.18 14.80
N GLU A 94 5.58 -3.44 16.03
CA GLU A 94 5.22 -2.36 16.97
C GLU A 94 6.44 -1.56 17.46
N LYS A 95 7.65 -2.13 17.41
CA LYS A 95 8.89 -1.39 17.68
C LYS A 95 9.31 -0.55 16.48
N GLU A 96 9.24 -1.11 15.28
CA GLU A 96 9.56 -0.42 14.03
C GLU A 96 8.60 0.76 13.82
N GLU A 97 7.29 0.58 14.04
CA GLU A 97 6.30 1.68 14.02
C GLU A 97 6.61 2.77 15.06
N LYS A 98 7.03 2.39 16.27
CA LYS A 98 7.43 3.37 17.31
C LYS A 98 8.73 4.07 16.96
N GLU A 99 9.70 3.37 16.38
CA GLU A 99 10.94 3.96 15.88
C GLU A 99 10.64 4.90 14.69
N GLU A 100 9.67 4.60 13.83
CA GLU A 100 9.18 5.54 12.80
C GLU A 100 8.49 6.76 13.39
N GLU A 101 7.65 6.62 14.41
CA GLU A 101 7.03 7.75 15.11
C GLU A 101 8.09 8.62 15.81
N GLU A 102 9.11 8.01 16.43
CA GLU A 102 10.22 8.70 17.08
C GLU A 102 11.18 9.34 16.07
N ASP A 103 11.48 8.70 14.93
CA ASP A 103 12.29 9.26 13.85
C ASP A 103 11.52 10.34 13.05
N ALA A 104 10.20 10.24 12.95
CA ALA A 104 9.38 11.33 12.41
C ALA A 104 9.36 12.54 13.36
N ASP A 105 9.44 12.30 14.67
CA ASP A 105 9.66 13.39 15.62
C ASP A 105 11.11 13.90 15.55
N ASP A 106 12.16 13.07 15.60
CA ASP A 106 13.57 13.53 15.70
C ASP A 106 14.22 13.91 14.35
N GLY A 107 13.68 13.39 13.25
CA GLY A 107 14.20 13.52 11.89
C GLY A 107 13.93 14.88 11.25
N GLN A 108 14.81 15.85 11.53
CA GLN A 108 14.96 17.08 10.74
C GLN A 108 13.73 18.01 10.72
N ASP A 109 12.84 17.93 11.70
CA ASP A 109 11.81 18.94 11.86
C ASP A 109 12.36 20.16 12.57
N SER A 110 12.37 21.31 11.87
CA SER A 110 12.62 22.60 12.52
C SER A 110 11.74 22.70 13.78
N PRO A 111 12.23 23.22 14.91
CA PRO A 111 11.44 23.32 16.15
C PRO A 111 10.08 24.02 15.96
N LEU A 112 9.96 24.78 14.86
CA LEU A 112 8.72 25.37 14.36
C LEU A 112 7.68 24.33 13.94
N LEU A 113 8.05 23.30 13.16
CA LEU A 113 7.11 22.28 12.67
C LEU A 113 6.53 21.46 13.82
N LYS A 114 7.40 21.03 14.75
CA LYS A 114 6.97 20.40 16.01
C LYS A 114 6.02 21.30 16.79
N ALA A 115 6.32 22.60 16.91
CA ALA A 115 5.44 23.53 17.61
C ALA A 115 4.07 23.69 16.93
N ILE A 116 4.01 23.62 15.60
CA ILE A 116 2.78 23.68 14.81
C ILE A 116 1.97 22.38 14.93
N ALA A 117 2.63 21.22 14.97
CA ALA A 117 1.97 19.92 15.03
C ALA A 117 1.54 19.52 16.47
N ARG A 118 2.27 19.99 17.49
CA ARG A 118 1.99 19.72 18.91
C ARG A 118 0.53 19.91 19.37
N PRO A 119 -0.20 20.99 19.01
CA PRO A 119 -1.60 21.11 19.39
C PRO A 119 -2.47 20.00 18.83
N LEU A 120 -2.17 19.51 17.62
CA LEU A 120 -2.89 18.41 16.99
C LEU A 120 -2.58 17.08 17.69
N PHE A 121 -1.30 16.79 17.97
CA PHE A 121 -0.89 15.60 18.72
C PHE A 121 -1.45 15.58 20.14
N LEU A 122 -1.45 16.70 20.85
CA LEU A 122 -2.07 16.79 22.19
C LEU A 122 -3.57 16.52 22.15
N LEU A 123 -4.23 16.89 21.06
CA LEU A 123 -5.65 16.61 20.84
C LEU A 123 -5.87 15.11 20.59
N PHE A 124 -4.95 14.44 19.89
CA PHE A 124 -4.96 12.98 19.75
C PHE A 124 -4.69 12.27 21.08
N GLU A 125 -3.67 12.69 21.84
CA GLU A 125 -3.37 12.13 23.17
C GLU A 125 -4.56 12.28 24.14
N LEU A 126 -5.29 13.40 24.06
CA LEU A 126 -6.45 13.63 24.91
C LEU A 126 -7.66 12.77 24.50
N SER A 127 -7.84 12.53 23.20
CA SER A 127 -9.03 11.87 22.65
C SER A 127 -8.87 10.36 22.48
N ILE A 128 -7.66 9.88 22.20
CA ILE A 128 -7.33 8.48 21.95
C ILE A 128 -6.70 7.90 23.22
N PRO A 129 -7.39 6.98 23.93
CA PRO A 129 -6.81 6.36 25.12
C PRO A 129 -5.60 5.49 24.74
N ASN A 130 -4.46 5.75 25.38
CA ASN A 130 -3.25 4.97 25.18
C ASN A 130 -3.42 3.55 25.74
N CYS A 131 -3.38 2.54 24.87
CA CYS A 131 -3.53 1.12 25.21
C CYS A 131 -2.23 0.43 25.64
N SER A 132 -1.08 1.07 25.47
CA SER A 132 0.22 0.57 25.93
C SER A 132 0.31 0.60 27.46
N GLU A 133 -0.48 1.44 28.13
CA GLU A 133 -0.57 1.45 29.58
C GLU A 133 -1.42 0.27 30.12
N PRO A 134 -0.92 -0.46 31.14
CA PRO A 134 -1.63 -1.62 31.70
C PRO A 134 -3.01 -1.28 32.28
N ARG A 135 -3.24 -0.01 32.66
CA ARG A 135 -4.53 0.49 33.16
C ARG A 135 -5.61 0.56 32.08
N ASN A 136 -5.23 0.80 30.83
CA ASN A 136 -6.15 1.09 29.72
C ASN A 136 -6.28 -0.06 28.71
N LYS A 137 -5.60 -1.19 28.93
CA LYS A 137 -5.63 -2.36 28.03
C LYS A 137 -7.04 -2.85 27.65
N HIS A 138 -8.04 -2.64 28.52
CA HIS A 138 -9.44 -3.01 28.27
C HIS A 138 -10.18 -2.05 27.31
N ARG A 139 -9.59 -0.90 26.97
CA ARG A 139 -10.21 0.17 26.15
C ARG A 139 -9.80 0.11 24.67
N TYR A 140 -9.20 -0.99 24.22
CA TYR A 140 -8.70 -1.14 22.84
C TYR A 140 -9.75 -0.86 21.77
N LEU A 141 -11.02 -1.24 21.98
CA LEU A 141 -12.11 -0.90 21.04
C LEU A 141 -12.37 0.61 20.95
N ILE A 142 -12.22 1.34 22.06
CA ILE A 142 -12.40 2.79 22.07
C ILE A 142 -11.23 3.45 21.34
N THR A 143 -10.00 3.02 21.61
CA THR A 143 -8.82 3.48 20.87
C THR A 143 -8.98 3.25 19.37
N PHE A 144 -9.33 2.02 18.96
CA PHE A 144 -9.53 1.66 17.56
C PHE A 144 -10.62 2.51 16.88
N THR A 145 -11.77 2.68 17.53
CA THR A 145 -12.86 3.48 16.96
C THR A 145 -12.52 4.98 16.89
N MET A 146 -11.82 5.52 17.90
CA MET A 146 -11.37 6.91 17.87
C MET A 146 -10.30 7.15 16.80
N SER A 147 -9.37 6.21 16.60
CA SER A 147 -8.39 6.30 15.50
C SER A 147 -9.07 6.32 14.14
N ILE A 148 -10.04 5.44 13.89
CA ILE A 148 -10.81 5.44 12.63
C ILE A 148 -11.55 6.77 12.42
N LEU A 149 -12.17 7.31 13.47
CA LEU A 149 -12.83 8.62 13.39
C LEU A 149 -11.85 9.73 13.03
N TRP A 150 -10.68 9.78 13.66
CA TRP A 150 -9.65 10.76 13.35
C TRP A 150 -9.10 10.64 11.93
N ILE A 151 -8.82 9.41 11.47
CA ILE A 151 -8.42 9.16 10.08
C ILE A 151 -9.49 9.72 9.13
N GLY A 152 -10.78 9.49 9.41
CA GLY A 152 -11.88 10.04 8.62
C GLY A 152 -11.93 11.57 8.61
N VAL A 153 -11.77 12.22 9.78
CA VAL A 153 -11.74 13.69 9.91
C VAL A 153 -10.55 14.28 9.15
N LEU A 154 -9.34 13.75 9.35
CA LEU A 154 -8.13 14.22 8.69
C LEU A 154 -8.20 14.01 7.18
N SER A 155 -8.71 12.86 6.74
CA SER A 155 -8.91 12.56 5.31
C SER A 155 -9.90 13.51 4.65
N TYR A 156 -10.97 13.91 5.34
CA TYR A 156 -11.93 14.90 4.84
C TYR A 156 -11.28 16.27 4.61
N PHE A 157 -10.47 16.75 5.58
CA PHE A 157 -9.76 18.01 5.43
C PHE A 157 -8.68 17.93 4.35
N MET A 158 -7.89 16.86 4.34
CA MET A 158 -6.85 16.62 3.33
C MET A 158 -7.42 16.67 1.91
N THR A 159 -8.49 15.91 1.66
CA THR A 159 -9.15 15.86 0.33
C THR A 159 -9.75 17.19 -0.07
N THR A 160 -10.44 17.87 0.86
CA THR A 160 -11.08 19.16 0.60
C THR A 160 -10.04 20.24 0.31
N TRP A 161 -8.99 20.34 1.12
CA TRP A 161 -7.95 21.34 0.94
C TRP A 161 -7.14 21.10 -0.32
N ALA A 162 -6.79 19.85 -0.62
CA ALA A 162 -6.10 19.51 -1.87
C ALA A 162 -6.94 19.88 -3.11
N SER A 163 -8.26 19.62 -3.08
CA SER A 163 -9.16 20.06 -4.15
C SER A 163 -9.21 21.58 -4.31
N LYS A 164 -9.30 22.33 -3.19
CA LYS A 164 -9.30 23.81 -3.23
C LYS A 164 -7.97 24.37 -3.72
N LEU A 165 -6.84 23.82 -3.29
CA LEU A 165 -5.51 24.20 -3.78
C LEU A 165 -5.36 23.90 -5.28
N GLY A 166 -5.84 22.75 -5.74
CA GLY A 166 -5.93 22.42 -7.16
C GLY A 166 -6.68 23.49 -7.95
N CYS A 167 -7.87 23.89 -7.47
CA CYS A 167 -8.64 24.96 -8.10
C CYS A 167 -7.90 26.31 -8.14
N LEU A 168 -7.14 26.66 -7.09
CA LEU A 168 -6.34 27.89 -7.05
C LEU A 168 -5.19 27.87 -8.05
N TRP A 169 -4.60 26.70 -8.31
CA TRP A 169 -3.55 26.50 -9.30
C TRP A 169 -4.05 26.18 -10.70
N GLY A 170 -5.37 26.09 -10.91
CA GLY A 170 -5.97 25.71 -12.20
C GLY A 170 -5.76 24.24 -12.57
N ILE A 171 -5.48 23.38 -11.58
CA ILE A 171 -5.28 21.94 -11.74
C ILE A 171 -6.60 21.23 -11.44
N HIS A 172 -7.00 20.30 -12.30
CA HIS A 172 -8.24 19.54 -12.13
C HIS A 172 -8.19 18.69 -10.83
N PRO A 173 -9.29 18.61 -10.04
CA PRO A 173 -9.30 17.85 -8.78
C PRO A 173 -8.91 16.37 -8.94
N ALA A 174 -9.22 15.76 -10.09
CA ALA A 174 -8.80 14.38 -10.38
C ALA A 174 -7.27 14.23 -10.43
N VAL A 175 -6.57 15.21 -11.04
CA VAL A 175 -5.09 15.23 -11.12
C VAL A 175 -4.48 15.40 -9.74
N MET A 176 -5.06 16.27 -8.89
CA MET A 176 -4.62 16.41 -7.49
C MET A 176 -4.79 15.10 -6.71
N GLY A 177 -5.88 14.37 -6.96
CA GLY A 177 -6.14 13.04 -6.39
C GLY A 177 -5.04 12.03 -6.75
N VAL A 178 -4.77 11.85 -8.04
CA VAL A 178 -3.79 10.85 -8.52
C VAL A 178 -2.32 11.23 -8.28
N THR A 179 -2.03 12.47 -7.85
CA THR A 179 -0.66 12.94 -7.59
C THR A 179 -0.42 13.21 -6.11
N VAL A 180 -0.99 14.28 -5.56
CA VAL A 180 -0.71 14.77 -4.21
C VAL A 180 -1.31 13.85 -3.15
N LEU A 181 -2.58 13.46 -3.31
CA LEU A 181 -3.22 12.56 -2.34
C LEU A 181 -2.63 11.15 -2.43
N ALA A 182 -2.47 10.62 -3.65
CA ALA A 182 -1.87 9.32 -3.88
C ALA A 182 -0.44 9.23 -3.29
N ALA A 183 0.40 10.26 -3.50
CA ALA A 183 1.71 10.31 -2.88
C ALA A 183 1.62 10.39 -1.35
N GLY A 184 0.69 11.17 -0.81
CA GLY A 184 0.48 11.31 0.64
C GLY A 184 0.12 10.00 1.33
N THR A 185 -0.67 9.12 0.69
CA THR A 185 -1.02 7.81 1.24
C THR A 185 0.05 6.75 1.02
N SER A 186 0.80 6.80 -0.08
CA SER A 186 1.83 5.79 -0.39
C SER A 186 3.19 6.05 0.26
N VAL A 187 3.48 7.26 0.74
CA VAL A 187 4.75 7.56 1.42
C VAL A 187 4.92 6.75 2.72
N PRO A 188 3.94 6.71 3.65
CA PRO A 188 4.04 5.87 4.84
C PRO A 188 4.27 4.39 4.50
N ASP A 189 3.49 3.84 3.56
CA ASP A 189 3.64 2.44 3.10
C ASP A 189 5.04 2.15 2.53
N ALA A 190 5.62 3.12 1.84
CA ALA A 190 6.98 3.01 1.29
C ALA A 190 8.05 3.03 2.39
N ILE A 191 7.86 3.82 3.45
CA ILE A 191 8.77 3.86 4.60
C ILE A 191 8.70 2.54 5.36
N GLY A 192 7.51 2.05 5.71
CA GLY A 192 7.34 0.75 6.40
C GLY A 192 7.90 -0.41 5.56
N SER A 193 7.64 -0.43 4.25
CA SER A 193 8.23 -1.44 3.36
C SER A 193 9.76 -1.34 3.27
N LEU A 194 10.32 -0.13 3.37
CA LEU A 194 11.77 0.08 3.40
C LEU A 194 12.37 -0.43 4.71
N LEU A 195 11.74 -0.18 5.87
CA LEU A 195 12.24 -0.66 7.16
C LEU A 195 12.28 -2.18 7.22
N VAL A 196 11.17 -2.84 6.87
CA VAL A 196 11.08 -4.31 6.81
C VAL A 196 12.12 -4.90 5.83
N ALA A 197 12.37 -4.21 4.70
CA ALA A 197 13.42 -4.62 3.77
C ALA A 197 14.85 -4.44 4.33
N ARG A 198 15.12 -3.40 5.13
CA ARG A 198 16.42 -3.19 5.80
C ARG A 198 16.72 -4.29 6.81
N ASP A 199 15.68 -4.85 7.39
CA ASP A 199 15.74 -5.93 8.36
C ASP A 199 15.87 -7.33 7.73
N GLY A 200 15.98 -7.37 6.41
CA GLY A 200 16.20 -8.61 5.66
C GLY A 200 14.92 -9.39 5.38
N GLN A 201 13.74 -8.80 5.61
CA GLN A 201 12.44 -9.41 5.35
C GLN A 201 11.88 -8.94 3.99
N GLY A 202 12.65 -9.15 2.93
CA GLY A 202 12.32 -8.66 1.59
C GLY A 202 11.00 -9.16 1.03
N ASP A 203 10.64 -10.40 1.35
CA ASP A 203 9.41 -11.07 0.94
C ASP A 203 8.18 -10.32 1.44
N MET A 204 8.25 -9.88 2.71
CA MET A 204 7.18 -9.14 3.37
C MET A 204 7.12 -7.71 2.86
N ALA A 205 8.27 -7.06 2.66
CA ALA A 205 8.33 -5.74 2.04
C ALA A 205 7.70 -5.70 0.63
N VAL A 206 8.03 -6.67 -0.24
CA VAL A 206 7.46 -6.76 -1.60
C VAL A 206 5.99 -7.15 -1.56
N SER A 207 5.60 -8.06 -0.65
CA SER A 207 4.20 -8.46 -0.46
C SER A 207 3.33 -7.29 0.00
N ASN A 208 3.82 -6.48 0.94
CA ASN A 208 3.13 -5.27 1.41
C ASN A 208 2.94 -4.26 0.27
N ALA A 209 4.02 -3.95 -0.46
CA ALA A 209 3.98 -3.00 -1.58
C ALA A 209 3.04 -3.43 -2.73
N ILE A 210 2.82 -4.74 -2.93
CA ILE A 210 1.87 -5.26 -3.93
C ILE A 210 0.46 -5.36 -3.33
N GLY A 211 0.34 -5.79 -2.07
CA GLY A 211 -0.91 -6.09 -1.40
C GLY A 211 -1.77 -4.87 -1.09
N SER A 212 -1.16 -3.74 -0.72
CA SER A 212 -1.90 -2.47 -0.48
C SER A 212 -2.67 -2.02 -1.72
N ASN A 213 -2.10 -2.19 -2.92
CA ASN A 213 -2.77 -1.86 -4.18
C ASN A 213 -3.99 -2.75 -4.48
N VAL A 214 -4.01 -4.00 -4.00
CA VAL A 214 -5.19 -4.88 -4.12
C VAL A 214 -6.34 -4.34 -3.28
N PHE A 215 -6.03 -3.86 -2.07
CA PHE A 215 -7.00 -3.21 -1.19
C PHE A 215 -7.55 -1.92 -1.82
N ASP A 216 -6.67 -1.05 -2.33
CA ASP A 216 -7.07 0.23 -2.93
C ASP A 216 -8.02 0.04 -4.13
N ILE A 217 -7.73 -0.94 -5.00
CA ILE A 217 -8.56 -1.20 -6.16
C ILE A 217 -9.89 -1.86 -5.77
N LEU A 218 -9.86 -2.95 -4.99
CA LEU A 218 -11.08 -3.73 -4.74
C LEU A 218 -11.97 -3.08 -3.68
N LEU A 219 -11.42 -2.71 -2.53
CA LEU A 219 -12.19 -2.09 -1.46
C LEU A 219 -12.22 -0.56 -1.59
N GLY A 220 -11.08 0.06 -1.90
CA GLY A 220 -10.94 1.53 -1.98
C GLY A 220 -11.81 2.17 -3.07
N LEU A 221 -11.98 1.52 -4.22
CA LEU A 221 -12.94 1.96 -5.25
C LEU A 221 -14.34 1.35 -5.03
N GLY A 222 -14.41 0.05 -4.74
CA GLY A 222 -15.67 -0.69 -4.65
C GLY A 222 -16.61 -0.18 -3.55
N LEU A 223 -16.08 0.11 -2.35
CA LEU A 223 -16.91 0.50 -1.21
C LEU A 223 -17.51 1.91 -1.39
N PRO A 224 -16.75 2.96 -1.77
CA PRO A 224 -17.34 4.28 -2.05
C PRO A 224 -18.36 4.26 -3.18
N TRP A 225 -18.11 3.52 -4.28
CA TRP A 225 -19.08 3.39 -5.37
C TRP A 225 -20.34 2.64 -4.95
N ALA A 226 -20.22 1.58 -4.16
CA ALA A 226 -21.37 0.84 -3.63
C ALA A 226 -22.21 1.73 -2.71
N LEU A 227 -21.56 2.49 -1.83
CA LEU A 227 -22.23 3.41 -0.93
C LEU A 227 -22.91 4.57 -1.69
N ALA A 228 -22.23 5.13 -2.70
CA ALA A 228 -22.80 6.19 -3.53
C ALA A 228 -24.04 5.72 -4.30
N ASN A 229 -23.97 4.55 -4.94
CA ASN A 229 -25.11 3.92 -5.62
C ASN A 229 -26.25 3.63 -4.64
N LEU A 230 -25.96 3.11 -3.44
CA LEU A 230 -26.98 2.76 -2.45
C LEU A 230 -27.69 4.00 -1.87
N ILE A 231 -26.96 5.09 -1.64
CA ILE A 231 -27.53 6.33 -1.09
C ILE A 231 -28.29 7.12 -2.16
N LYS A 232 -27.73 7.24 -3.37
CA LYS A 232 -28.32 8.06 -4.44
C LYS A 232 -29.36 7.30 -5.29
N GLY A 233 -29.27 5.98 -5.36
CA GLY A 233 -30.15 5.14 -6.18
C GLY A 233 -29.89 5.26 -7.67
N GLU A 234 -28.77 5.86 -8.08
CA GLU A 234 -28.41 6.14 -9.46
C GLU A 234 -26.99 5.64 -9.75
N GLU A 235 -26.76 5.25 -10.99
CA GLU A 235 -25.44 4.84 -11.50
C GLU A 235 -24.46 6.01 -11.40
N VAL A 236 -23.21 5.72 -11.04
CA VAL A 236 -22.17 6.75 -10.89
C VAL A 236 -21.42 6.88 -12.22
N PRO A 237 -21.47 8.04 -12.90
CA PRO A 237 -20.69 8.23 -14.11
C PRO A 237 -19.20 8.31 -13.74
N VAL A 238 -18.38 7.59 -14.51
CA VAL A 238 -16.92 7.62 -14.41
C VAL A 238 -16.35 8.07 -15.75
N ASP A 239 -15.46 9.04 -15.68
CA ASP A 239 -14.73 9.48 -16.86
C ASP A 239 -13.79 8.36 -17.31
N THR A 240 -14.05 7.82 -18.49
CA THR A 240 -13.26 6.72 -19.08
C THR A 240 -12.09 7.25 -19.90
N ASP A 241 -12.10 8.54 -20.23
CA ASP A 241 -11.06 9.19 -21.01
C ASP A 241 -9.75 9.19 -20.19
N GLY A 242 -8.80 8.38 -20.62
CA GLY A 242 -7.50 8.22 -19.96
C GLY A 242 -7.43 7.12 -18.87
N LEU A 243 -8.56 6.65 -18.32
CA LEU A 243 -8.54 5.60 -17.30
C LEU A 243 -8.16 4.21 -17.86
N LEU A 244 -8.70 3.86 -19.03
CA LEU A 244 -8.32 2.62 -19.73
C LEU A 244 -6.82 2.59 -20.06
N PRO A 245 -6.25 3.63 -20.71
CA PRO A 245 -4.81 3.82 -20.85
C PRO A 245 -3.98 3.57 -19.59
N LEU A 246 -4.36 4.20 -18.47
CA LEU A 246 -3.63 4.10 -17.21
C LEU A 246 -3.73 2.70 -16.60
N SER A 247 -4.88 2.05 -16.68
CA SER A 247 -5.07 0.69 -16.17
C SER A 247 -4.27 -0.36 -16.94
N VAL A 248 -4.16 -0.21 -18.28
CA VAL A 248 -3.30 -1.07 -19.12
C VAL A 248 -1.83 -0.82 -18.81
N LEU A 249 -1.45 0.44 -18.62
CA LEU A 249 -0.08 0.79 -18.24
C LEU A 249 0.29 0.20 -16.88
N LEU A 250 -0.62 0.26 -15.91
CA LEU A 250 -0.44 -0.32 -14.58
C LEU A 250 -0.28 -1.86 -14.67
N MET A 251 -1.09 -2.55 -15.48
CA MET A 251 -0.91 -3.98 -15.77
C MET A 251 0.48 -4.27 -16.38
N LEU A 252 0.94 -3.44 -17.32
CA LEU A 252 2.26 -3.58 -17.94
C LEU A 252 3.40 -3.39 -16.94
N THR A 253 3.28 -2.41 -16.02
CA THR A 253 4.27 -2.22 -14.96
C THR A 253 4.33 -3.41 -14.01
N LEU A 254 3.20 -3.99 -13.63
CA LEU A 254 3.16 -5.21 -12.80
C LEU A 254 3.89 -6.37 -13.47
N VAL A 255 3.60 -6.61 -14.75
CA VAL A 255 4.26 -7.66 -15.54
C VAL A 255 5.76 -7.40 -15.63
N ALA A 256 6.18 -6.15 -15.88
CA ALA A 256 7.59 -5.78 -15.97
C ALA A 256 8.34 -5.95 -14.64
N VAL A 257 7.72 -5.58 -13.52
CA VAL A 257 8.28 -5.77 -12.17
C VAL A 257 8.41 -7.26 -11.87
N TYR A 258 7.34 -8.04 -12.05
CA TYR A 258 7.38 -9.49 -11.80
C TYR A 258 8.39 -10.19 -12.70
N ALA A 259 8.46 -9.84 -13.99
CA ALA A 259 9.47 -10.36 -14.91
C ALA A 259 10.89 -9.99 -14.45
N GLY A 260 11.12 -8.76 -13.98
CA GLY A 260 12.40 -8.34 -13.41
C GLY A 260 12.83 -9.18 -12.20
N ILE A 261 11.90 -9.45 -11.27
CA ILE A 261 12.15 -10.32 -10.11
C ILE A 261 12.40 -11.77 -10.57
N PHE A 262 11.59 -12.29 -11.50
CA PHE A 262 11.73 -13.65 -12.02
C PHE A 262 13.08 -13.86 -12.71
N LEU A 263 13.48 -12.93 -13.59
CA LEU A 263 14.76 -12.98 -14.31
C LEU A 263 15.97 -12.86 -13.36
N SER A 264 15.79 -12.24 -12.19
CA SER A 264 16.82 -12.19 -11.16
C SER A 264 16.99 -13.49 -10.38
N GLY A 265 16.15 -14.50 -10.61
CA GLY A 265 16.10 -15.71 -9.80
C GLY A 265 15.65 -15.43 -8.37
N PHE A 266 14.77 -14.44 -8.18
CA PHE A 266 14.25 -14.01 -6.86
C PHE A 266 15.36 -13.54 -5.89
N VAL A 267 16.34 -12.80 -6.41
CA VAL A 267 17.40 -12.17 -5.59
C VAL A 267 17.42 -10.68 -5.86
N LEU A 268 16.94 -9.88 -4.91
CA LEU A 268 16.93 -8.43 -5.01
C LEU A 268 18.34 -7.89 -4.75
N THR A 269 18.98 -7.42 -5.82
CA THR A 269 20.29 -6.76 -5.77
C THR A 269 20.13 -5.27 -6.04
N LYS A 270 21.14 -4.47 -5.67
CA LYS A 270 21.17 -3.02 -5.99
C LYS A 270 20.95 -2.73 -7.48
N SER A 271 21.44 -3.61 -8.36
CA SER A 271 21.25 -3.48 -9.81
C SER A 271 19.78 -3.60 -10.24
N ILE A 272 19.01 -4.47 -9.58
CA ILE A 272 17.56 -4.62 -9.84
C ILE A 272 16.78 -3.43 -9.28
N GLY A 273 17.19 -2.93 -8.11
CA GLY A 273 16.64 -1.68 -7.58
C GLY A 273 16.85 -0.50 -8.55
N VAL A 274 18.06 -0.35 -9.10
CA VAL A 274 18.33 0.67 -10.14
C VAL A 274 17.46 0.43 -11.38
N PHE A 275 17.29 -0.82 -11.82
CA PHE A 275 16.39 -1.16 -12.92
C PHE A 275 14.94 -0.72 -12.63
N PHE A 276 14.41 -0.96 -11.43
CA PHE A 276 13.07 -0.51 -11.04
C PHE A 276 12.94 1.02 -10.98
N PHE A 277 13.96 1.73 -10.49
CA PHE A 277 13.96 3.20 -10.54
C PHE A 277 13.94 3.71 -11.97
N VAL A 278 14.76 3.15 -12.86
CA VAL A 278 14.75 3.54 -14.28
C VAL A 278 13.38 3.25 -14.89
N LEU A 279 12.80 2.07 -14.63
CA LEU A 279 11.46 1.72 -15.11
C LEU A 279 10.40 2.70 -14.59
N TYR A 280 10.45 3.07 -13.31
CA TYR A 280 9.56 4.06 -12.70
C TYR A 280 9.69 5.44 -13.34
N PHE A 281 10.91 5.96 -13.50
CA PHE A 281 11.10 7.27 -14.13
C PHE A 281 10.71 7.27 -15.61
N LEU A 282 10.95 6.18 -16.33
CA LEU A 282 10.47 6.02 -17.71
C LEU A 282 8.93 5.99 -17.75
N PHE A 283 8.29 5.30 -16.82
CA PHE A 283 6.84 5.29 -16.66
C PHE A 283 6.28 6.68 -16.38
N VAL A 284 6.85 7.41 -15.42
CA VAL A 284 6.42 8.79 -15.09
C VAL A 284 6.62 9.70 -16.29
N ALA A 285 7.76 9.63 -16.97
CA ALA A 285 8.02 10.41 -18.17
C ALA A 285 7.02 10.10 -19.30
N TYR A 286 6.73 8.82 -19.54
CA TYR A 286 5.72 8.40 -20.52
C TYR A 286 4.33 8.92 -20.16
N SER A 287 3.91 8.74 -18.90
CA SER A 287 2.60 9.20 -18.40
C SER A 287 2.44 10.72 -18.58
N LEU A 288 3.45 11.51 -18.21
CA LEU A 288 3.42 12.97 -18.40
C LEU A 288 3.41 13.37 -19.87
N LEU A 289 4.21 12.73 -20.73
CA LEU A 289 4.25 13.06 -22.16
C LEU A 289 2.94 12.72 -22.87
N HIS A 290 2.28 11.64 -22.46
CA HIS A 290 0.94 11.29 -22.91
C HIS A 290 -0.08 12.35 -22.46
N ASP A 291 -0.08 12.72 -21.18
CA ASP A 291 -1.01 13.71 -20.62
C ASP A 291 -0.87 15.11 -21.28
N PHE A 292 0.36 15.52 -21.59
CA PHE A 292 0.64 16.73 -22.38
C PHE A 292 0.43 16.58 -23.88
N HIS A 293 -0.22 15.50 -24.35
CA HIS A 293 -0.55 15.23 -25.75
C HIS A 293 0.65 15.28 -26.69
N LYS A 294 1.86 14.98 -26.20
CA LYS A 294 3.09 14.95 -27.00
C LYS A 294 3.31 13.62 -27.70
N ILE A 295 2.65 12.56 -27.25
CA ILE A 295 2.73 11.20 -27.80
C ILE A 295 1.31 10.62 -27.89
N PRO A 296 0.88 10.09 -29.04
CA PRO A 296 -0.40 9.37 -29.14
C PRO A 296 -0.32 8.00 -28.47
N PHE A 297 -1.48 7.50 -28.02
CA PHE A 297 -1.64 6.14 -27.52
C PHE A 297 -1.41 5.09 -28.62
#